data_AF-A0A7R9ZSK0-F1
#
_entry.id   AF-A0A7R9ZSK0-F1
#
_cell.length_a   1.000
_cell.length_b   1.000
_cell.length_c   1.000
_cell.angle_alpha   90.00
_cell.angle_beta   90.00
_cell.angle_gamma   90.00
#
_symmetry.space_group_name_H-M   'P 1'
#
loop_
_entity.id
_entity.type
_entity.pdbx_description
1 polymer ?
#
loop_
_entity_poly.entity_id
_entity_poly.type
_entity_poly.pdbx_seq_one_letter_code
_entity_poly.pdbx_strand_id
1 'polypeptide(L)'
;MRLPQFAAATSTTTLAYLLICAPASAFAPVPRHTTGLSPIGNNADERDVPRSMRLHALTPTGPFCPFRSSASVEMEPKMNQLNSMAPDFTSDLNKVQMEMQMGQMPDKDLLIKVSTGMKDAVESWETLCARLRLSEDFQTREYGKLTQAHLATYNTSIEKIASMMNWQADCMKAMADGSQPPMPPADMDLEQLMNQDKSSAPPNLNAMQAAEAITAAPFSPSSFETDTVREEYMKLVEDHAALIKFGGKYGTFDRLGKVAFLDQVDQIQERWDGFYFRFKLMGALNDDFKIQCDRFLKSMNMEEDDYRTMLKQSHQLMREEAERER
;
A
#
# COMPACT_ATOMS: atom_id res chain seq x y z
N MET A 1 12.80 -42.82 43.79
CA MET A 1 12.46 -41.43 43.41
C MET A 1 13.51 -40.93 42.43
N ARG A 2 13.20 -40.93 41.12
CA ARG A 2 14.06 -40.41 40.05
C ARG A 2 13.35 -39.22 39.42
N LEU A 3 14.01 -38.07 39.41
CA LEU A 3 13.60 -36.87 38.68
C LEU A 3 13.81 -37.08 37.17
N PRO A 4 12.93 -36.57 36.30
CA PRO A 4 13.14 -36.65 34.86
C PRO A 4 14.07 -35.52 34.39
N GLN A 5 15.09 -35.91 33.61
CA GLN A 5 15.88 -35.03 32.76
C GLN A 5 15.01 -34.57 31.60
N PHE A 6 14.78 -33.26 31.48
CA PHE A 6 14.30 -32.64 30.24
C PHE A 6 15.52 -32.20 29.42
N ALA A 7 15.69 -32.83 28.26
CA ALA A 7 16.70 -32.50 27.28
C ALA A 7 16.35 -31.18 26.58
N ALA A 8 17.22 -30.18 26.71
CA ALA A 8 17.22 -28.97 25.91
C ALA A 8 17.94 -29.25 24.59
N ALA A 9 17.20 -29.54 23.53
CA ALA A 9 17.77 -29.76 22.19
C ALA A 9 16.74 -29.47 21.07
N THR A 10 16.20 -28.25 21.00
CA THR A 10 15.31 -27.82 19.89
C THR A 10 15.31 -26.29 19.63
N SER A 11 16.38 -25.55 19.97
CA SER A 11 16.33 -24.07 19.89
C SER A 11 16.82 -23.44 18.57
N THR A 12 17.58 -24.15 17.73
CA THR A 12 18.24 -23.54 16.55
C THR A 12 17.49 -23.77 15.23
N THR A 13 16.75 -24.87 15.08
CA THR A 13 16.06 -25.22 13.81
C THR A 13 14.74 -24.45 13.62
N THR A 14 14.04 -24.12 14.70
CA THR A 14 12.77 -23.36 14.65
C THR A 14 13.00 -21.87 14.33
N LEU A 15 14.14 -21.32 14.78
CA LEU A 15 14.56 -19.94 14.52
C LEU A 15 14.99 -19.70 13.07
N ALA A 16 15.62 -20.71 12.45
CA ALA A 16 15.98 -20.66 11.03
C ALA A 16 14.73 -20.61 10.13
N TYR A 17 13.65 -21.30 10.50
CA TYR A 17 12.40 -21.30 9.74
C TYR A 17 11.64 -19.96 9.79
N LEU A 18 11.67 -19.25 10.93
CA LEU A 18 10.95 -17.98 11.10
C LEU A 18 11.62 -16.79 10.40
N LEU A 19 12.95 -16.82 10.23
CA LEU A 19 13.70 -15.79 9.49
C LEU A 19 13.65 -15.98 7.96
N ILE A 20 13.36 -17.20 7.49
CA ILE A 20 13.18 -17.52 6.06
C ILE A 20 11.84 -16.95 5.51
N CYS A 21 10.88 -16.64 6.39
CA CYS A 21 9.57 -16.10 6.01
C CYS A 21 9.54 -14.57 5.84
N ALA A 22 10.68 -13.87 5.89
CA ALA A 22 10.77 -12.46 5.48
C ALA A 22 11.06 -12.37 3.98
N PRO A 23 10.13 -11.89 3.13
CA PRO A 23 10.30 -11.93 1.69
C PRO A 23 11.24 -10.84 1.19
N ALA A 24 12.39 -11.26 0.68
CA ALA A 24 13.10 -10.54 -0.37
C ALA A 24 12.27 -10.65 -1.67
N SER A 25 11.75 -9.54 -2.15
CA SER A 25 11.00 -9.48 -3.40
C SER A 25 11.92 -9.82 -4.59
N ALA A 26 11.81 -11.04 -5.12
CA ALA A 26 12.46 -11.48 -6.36
C ALA A 26 11.48 -12.25 -7.27
N PHE A 27 11.08 -11.56 -8.34
CA PHE A 27 10.60 -12.02 -9.66
C PHE A 27 9.98 -13.43 -9.84
N ALA A 28 8.66 -13.49 -10.03
CA ALA A 28 7.97 -14.04 -11.22
C ALA A 28 6.43 -13.93 -11.05
N PRO A 29 5.64 -13.71 -12.12
CA PRO A 29 4.18 -13.71 -12.03
C PRO A 29 3.67 -15.16 -11.88
N VAL A 30 3.04 -15.47 -10.75
CA VAL A 30 2.34 -16.75 -10.52
C VAL A 30 0.86 -16.56 -10.88
N PRO A 31 0.24 -17.46 -11.66
CA PRO A 31 -1.19 -17.37 -11.97
C PRO A 31 -2.02 -17.61 -10.69
N ARG A 32 -2.89 -16.65 -10.34
CA ARG A 32 -3.84 -16.81 -9.23
C ARG A 32 -5.01 -17.71 -9.64
N HIS A 33 -5.28 -18.72 -8.81
CA HIS A 33 -6.59 -19.35 -8.72
C HIS A 33 -7.51 -18.46 -7.88
N THR A 34 -8.68 -18.11 -8.42
CA THR A 34 -9.76 -17.45 -7.67
C THR A 34 -10.36 -18.43 -6.66
N THR A 35 -9.99 -18.31 -5.39
CA THR A 35 -10.71 -18.94 -4.28
C THR A 35 -11.81 -18.00 -3.80
N GLY A 36 -13.06 -18.46 -3.91
CA GLY A 36 -14.23 -17.72 -3.48
C GLY A 36 -14.31 -17.61 -1.97
N LEU A 37 -14.07 -16.42 -1.44
CA LEU A 37 -14.53 -16.00 -0.12
C LEU A 37 -15.74 -15.08 -0.32
N SER A 38 -16.88 -15.51 0.19
CA SER A 38 -18.12 -14.73 0.18
C SER A 38 -18.06 -13.64 1.25
N PRO A 39 -18.33 -12.37 0.94
CA PRO A 39 -18.54 -11.36 1.96
C PRO A 39 -19.98 -11.45 2.50
N ILE A 40 -20.09 -11.20 3.80
CA ILE A 40 -21.35 -11.10 4.54
C ILE A 40 -22.07 -9.82 4.10
N GLY A 41 -23.26 -10.00 3.49
CA GLY A 41 -24.47 -9.22 3.79
C GLY A 41 -24.59 -7.76 3.30
N ASN A 42 -25.35 -7.63 2.20
CA ASN A 42 -26.25 -6.53 1.82
C ASN A 42 -25.67 -5.22 1.27
N ASN A 43 -25.52 -5.17 -0.06
CA ASN A 43 -26.24 -4.19 -0.89
C ASN A 43 -26.32 -4.69 -2.35
N ALA A 44 -27.36 -4.25 -3.05
CA ALA A 44 -27.91 -4.84 -4.26
C ALA A 44 -26.94 -4.93 -5.45
N ASP A 45 -26.89 -6.12 -6.03
CA ASP A 45 -26.82 -6.47 -7.45
C ASP A 45 -26.15 -5.46 -8.42
N GLU A 46 -24.81 -5.46 -8.42
CA GLU A 46 -23.98 -4.79 -9.43
C GLU A 46 -22.94 -5.79 -10.01
N ARG A 47 -23.36 -7.02 -10.29
CA ARG A 47 -22.45 -8.09 -10.76
C ARG A 47 -22.95 -8.77 -12.03
N ASP A 48 -22.72 -8.12 -13.17
CA ASP A 48 -22.20 -8.75 -14.38
C ASP A 48 -21.92 -7.67 -15.45
N VAL A 49 -20.91 -6.83 -15.20
CA VAL A 49 -20.31 -6.05 -16.28
C VAL A 49 -19.33 -6.98 -17.00
N PRO A 50 -19.45 -7.20 -18.33
CA PRO A 50 -18.55 -8.07 -19.06
C PRO A 50 -17.09 -7.65 -18.86
N ARG A 51 -16.17 -8.60 -18.59
CA ARG A 51 -14.70 -8.36 -18.53
C ARG A 51 -14.15 -7.57 -19.73
N SER A 52 -14.88 -7.55 -20.86
CA SER A 52 -14.62 -6.73 -22.04
C SER A 52 -14.72 -5.21 -21.84
N MET A 53 -15.20 -4.73 -20.67
CA MET A 53 -15.34 -3.29 -20.39
C MET A 53 -14.22 -2.69 -19.52
N ARG A 54 -13.23 -3.46 -19.05
CA ARG A 54 -12.10 -2.95 -18.23
C ARG A 54 -11.51 -1.68 -18.83
N LEU A 55 -11.66 -0.53 -18.16
CA LEU A 55 -11.31 0.76 -18.74
C LEU A 55 -9.81 0.87 -19.01
N HIS A 56 -9.00 0.03 -18.34
CA HIS A 56 -7.54 0.11 -18.27
C HIS A 56 -7.09 1.52 -17.89
N ALA A 57 -7.91 2.20 -17.10
CA ALA A 57 -7.74 3.59 -16.75
C ALA A 57 -8.21 3.79 -15.32
N LEU A 58 -7.25 4.15 -14.48
CA LEU A 58 -7.52 4.51 -13.10
C LEU A 58 -8.08 5.93 -13.10
N THR A 59 -9.11 6.16 -12.28
CA THR A 59 -9.57 7.53 -12.05
C THR A 59 -8.39 8.37 -11.58
N PRO A 60 -8.23 9.60 -12.07
CA PRO A 60 -7.12 10.47 -11.70
C PRO A 60 -7.35 11.03 -10.29
N THR A 61 -7.59 10.17 -9.30
CA THR A 61 -7.80 10.47 -7.89
C THR A 61 -6.75 9.74 -7.05
N GLY A 62 -6.61 10.11 -5.77
CA GLY A 62 -5.56 9.60 -4.91
C GLY A 62 -4.17 9.76 -5.54
N PRO A 63 -3.34 8.71 -5.56
CA PRO A 63 -2.00 8.77 -6.13
C PRO A 63 -1.94 9.14 -7.61
N PHE A 64 -3.04 9.10 -8.35
CA PHE A 64 -3.05 9.41 -9.78
C PHE A 64 -3.57 10.80 -10.10
N CYS A 65 -3.90 11.59 -9.07
CA CYS A 65 -4.39 12.93 -9.29
C CYS A 65 -3.32 13.85 -9.90
N PRO A 66 -3.50 14.34 -11.15
CA PRO A 66 -2.52 15.23 -11.77
C PRO A 66 -2.43 16.58 -11.04
N PHE A 67 -3.41 16.88 -10.18
CA PHE A 67 -3.43 18.04 -9.31
C PHE A 67 -2.94 17.61 -7.94
N ARG A 68 -1.76 18.08 -7.55
CA ARG A 68 -1.18 17.82 -6.23
C ARG A 68 -1.34 19.03 -5.32
N SER A 69 -1.76 18.79 -4.09
CA SER A 69 -1.68 19.76 -3.01
C SER A 69 -0.21 20.00 -2.64
N SER A 70 0.09 21.18 -2.09
CA SER A 70 1.46 21.48 -1.62
C SER A 70 1.92 20.50 -0.55
N ALA A 71 1.02 20.11 0.36
CA ALA A 71 1.31 19.13 1.41
C ALA A 71 1.64 17.74 0.82
N SER A 72 0.90 17.29 -0.19
CA SER A 72 1.21 16.03 -0.88
C SER A 72 2.60 16.06 -1.51
N VAL A 73 2.95 17.16 -2.21
CA VAL A 73 4.28 17.33 -2.83
C VAL A 73 5.40 17.32 -1.79
N GLU A 74 5.20 17.96 -0.64
CA GLU A 74 6.19 17.96 0.46
C GLU A 74 6.40 16.58 1.11
N MET A 75 5.46 15.66 0.92
CA MET A 75 5.55 14.30 1.44
C MET A 75 6.30 13.34 0.51
N GLU A 76 6.33 13.59 -0.80
CA GLU A 76 6.99 12.73 -1.79
C GLU A 76 8.48 12.46 -1.46
N PRO A 77 9.32 13.45 -1.08
CA PRO A 77 10.72 13.16 -0.73
C PRO A 77 10.86 12.22 0.46
N LYS A 78 9.93 12.27 1.42
CA LYS A 78 9.94 11.42 2.62
C LYS A 78 9.51 10.00 2.30
N MET A 79 8.52 9.84 1.42
CA MET A 79 8.13 8.53 0.89
C MET A 79 9.27 7.92 0.09
N ASN A 80 9.96 8.72 -0.74
CA ASN A 80 11.14 8.27 -1.48
C ASN A 80 12.33 7.94 -0.57
N GLN A 81 12.54 8.72 0.49
CA GLN A 81 13.61 8.47 1.45
C GLN A 81 13.47 7.10 2.11
N LEU A 82 12.27 6.74 2.56
CA LEU A 82 11.98 5.44 3.19
C LEU A 82 12.36 4.24 2.32
N ASN A 83 12.20 4.35 1.00
CA ASN A 83 12.57 3.28 0.07
C ASN A 83 14.07 3.31 -0.29
N SER A 84 14.68 4.49 -0.27
CA SER A 84 16.12 4.65 -0.46
C SER A 84 16.95 4.32 0.78
N MET A 85 16.30 4.10 1.93
CA MET A 85 16.91 4.18 3.25
C MET A 85 17.98 3.14 3.55
N ALA A 86 18.21 2.16 2.67
CA ALA A 86 19.58 1.70 2.39
C ALA A 86 19.61 0.68 1.23
N PRO A 87 20.21 1.00 0.07
CA PRO A 87 20.53 -0.03 -0.93
C PRO A 87 21.41 -1.13 -0.31
N ASP A 88 22.27 -0.75 0.64
CA ASP A 88 23.10 -1.67 1.41
C ASP A 88 22.26 -2.58 2.30
N PHE A 89 21.16 -2.08 2.90
CA PHE A 89 20.30 -2.86 3.80
C PHE A 89 19.64 -4.03 3.07
N THR A 90 19.09 -3.78 1.87
CA THR A 90 18.51 -4.86 1.06
C THR A 90 19.57 -5.90 0.69
N SER A 91 20.79 -5.46 0.36
CA SER A 91 21.88 -6.37 0.04
C SER A 91 22.35 -7.19 1.27
N ASP A 92 22.42 -6.55 2.44
CA ASP A 92 22.80 -7.17 3.70
C ASP A 92 21.74 -8.16 4.18
N LEU A 93 20.45 -7.82 4.08
CA LEU A 93 19.34 -8.70 4.39
C LEU A 93 19.33 -9.94 3.48
N ASN A 94 19.53 -9.75 2.16
CA ASN A 94 19.65 -10.85 1.22
C ASN A 94 20.84 -11.77 1.54
N LYS A 95 21.96 -11.17 1.97
CA LYS A 95 23.13 -11.93 2.40
C LYS A 95 22.84 -12.77 3.65
N VAL A 96 22.21 -12.18 4.68
CA VAL A 96 21.77 -12.90 5.89
C VAL A 96 20.85 -14.06 5.51
N GLN A 97 19.85 -13.82 4.65
CA GLN A 97 18.93 -14.88 4.20
C GLN A 97 19.65 -16.02 3.47
N MET A 98 20.60 -15.69 2.58
CA MET A 98 21.37 -16.67 1.83
C MET A 98 22.28 -17.51 2.75
N GLU A 99 22.99 -16.89 3.70
CA GLU A 99 23.84 -17.58 4.67
C GLU A 99 23.01 -18.57 5.51
N MET A 100 21.83 -18.14 5.98
CA MET A 100 20.91 -19.01 6.71
C MET A 100 20.38 -20.17 5.87
N GLN A 101 20.06 -19.95 4.59
CA GLN A 101 19.65 -21.03 3.67
C GLN A 101 20.76 -22.05 3.42
N MET A 102 22.03 -21.63 3.45
CA MET A 102 23.19 -22.51 3.36
C MET A 102 23.52 -23.22 4.68
N GLY A 103 22.74 -23.00 5.75
CA GLY A 103 23.02 -23.54 7.08
C GLY A 103 24.23 -22.90 7.76
N GLN A 104 24.69 -21.76 7.26
CA GLN A 104 25.78 -20.98 7.86
C GLN A 104 25.19 -19.95 8.83
N MET A 105 25.87 -19.74 9.96
CA MET A 105 25.50 -18.67 10.88
C MET A 105 25.98 -17.34 10.28
N PRO A 106 25.10 -16.35 10.10
CA PRO A 106 25.51 -15.06 9.59
C PRO A 106 26.51 -14.36 10.51
N ASP A 107 27.34 -13.50 9.92
CA ASP A 107 28.30 -12.70 10.67
C ASP A 107 27.60 -11.83 11.74
N LYS A 108 28.23 -11.74 12.93
CA LYS A 108 27.66 -11.01 14.07
C LYS A 108 27.42 -9.54 13.75
N ASP A 109 28.40 -8.88 13.14
CA ASP A 109 28.33 -7.45 12.84
C ASP A 109 27.28 -7.21 11.74
N LEU A 110 27.15 -8.15 10.79
CA LEU A 110 26.10 -8.13 9.78
C LEU A 110 24.70 -8.21 10.42
N LEU A 111 24.46 -9.14 11.35
CA LEU A 111 23.17 -9.26 12.07
C LEU A 111 22.83 -7.99 12.86
N ILE A 112 23.83 -7.38 13.53
CA ILE A 112 23.64 -6.12 14.26
C ILE A 112 23.30 -4.98 13.29
N LYS A 113 24.00 -4.90 12.15
CA LYS A 113 23.75 -3.89 11.12
C LYS A 113 22.33 -4.01 10.55
N VAL A 114 21.92 -5.23 10.15
CA VAL A 114 20.59 -5.49 9.59
C VAL A 114 19.50 -5.21 10.62
N SER A 115 19.64 -5.70 11.86
CA SER A 115 18.64 -5.46 12.90
C SER A 115 18.48 -3.97 13.24
N THR A 116 19.57 -3.21 13.29
CA THR A 116 19.51 -1.75 13.50
C THR A 116 18.82 -1.05 12.33
N GLY A 117 19.21 -1.37 11.09
CA GLY A 117 18.57 -0.81 9.90
C GLY A 117 17.08 -1.13 9.79
N MET A 118 16.65 -2.33 10.22
CA MET A 118 15.22 -2.68 10.31
C MET A 118 14.48 -1.77 11.28
N LYS A 119 15.03 -1.50 12.46
CA LYS A 119 14.38 -0.63 13.46
C LYS A 119 14.27 0.81 12.96
N ASP A 120 15.34 1.34 12.38
CA ASP A 120 15.36 2.69 11.83
C ASP A 120 14.31 2.85 10.70
N ALA A 121 14.16 1.82 9.86
CA ALA A 121 13.15 1.77 8.81
C ALA A 121 11.71 1.73 9.38
N VAL A 122 11.48 0.92 10.43
CA VAL A 122 10.17 0.85 11.11
C VAL A 122 9.83 2.20 11.75
N GLU A 123 10.74 2.81 12.49
CA GLU A 123 10.52 4.11 13.14
C GLU A 123 10.19 5.20 12.10
N SER A 124 10.94 5.21 11.00
CA SER A 124 10.72 6.15 9.89
C SER A 124 9.35 5.92 9.24
N TRP A 125 8.94 4.66 9.06
CA TRP A 125 7.66 4.30 8.46
C TRP A 125 6.49 4.66 9.38
N GLU A 126 6.57 4.35 10.67
CA GLU A 126 5.56 4.76 11.67
C GLU A 126 5.42 6.29 11.71
N THR A 127 6.54 7.01 11.67
CA THR A 127 6.56 8.48 11.61
C THR A 127 5.86 9.00 10.35
N LEU A 128 6.11 8.37 9.19
CA LEU A 128 5.40 8.70 7.95
C LEU A 128 3.89 8.44 8.09
N CYS A 129 3.50 7.25 8.53
CA CYS A 129 2.09 6.87 8.69
C CYS A 129 1.35 7.81 9.65
N ALA A 130 1.99 8.20 10.76
CA ALA A 130 1.45 9.18 11.70
C ALA A 130 1.23 10.54 11.02
N ARG A 131 2.20 11.02 10.24
CA ARG A 131 2.07 12.27 9.47
C ARG A 131 0.95 12.21 8.44
N LEU A 132 0.84 11.11 7.69
CA LEU A 132 -0.23 10.93 6.71
C LEU A 132 -1.60 11.00 7.39
N ARG A 133 -1.76 10.31 8.52
CA ARG A 133 -3.00 10.27 9.30
C ARG A 133 -3.39 11.63 9.89
N LEU A 134 -2.42 12.39 10.38
CA LEU A 134 -2.64 13.65 11.08
C LEU A 134 -2.65 14.88 10.16
N SER A 135 -2.32 14.74 8.88
CA SER A 135 -2.27 15.86 7.93
C SER A 135 -3.59 16.63 7.87
N GLU A 136 -3.56 17.94 7.61
CA GLU A 136 -4.78 18.71 7.34
C GLU A 136 -5.22 18.60 5.88
N ASP A 137 -4.36 18.09 5.01
CA ASP A 137 -4.60 17.98 3.59
C ASP A 137 -5.31 16.66 3.22
N PHE A 138 -6.34 16.77 2.38
CA PHE A 138 -7.14 15.62 1.92
C PHE A 138 -6.28 14.55 1.24
N GLN A 139 -5.46 14.92 0.24
CA GLN A 139 -4.69 13.94 -0.52
C GLN A 139 -3.70 13.20 0.37
N THR A 140 -3.04 13.91 1.27
CA THR A 140 -2.11 13.34 2.25
C THR A 140 -2.80 12.33 3.17
N ARG A 141 -4.02 12.63 3.65
CA ARG A 141 -4.83 11.66 4.42
C ARG A 141 -5.29 10.47 3.58
N GLU A 142 -5.71 10.73 2.34
CA GLU A 142 -6.13 9.71 1.39
C GLU A 142 -5.02 8.68 1.15
N TYR A 143 -3.75 9.11 1.03
CA TYR A 143 -2.60 8.19 0.98
C TYR A 143 -2.53 7.27 2.20
N GLY A 144 -2.63 7.83 3.42
CA GLY A 144 -2.61 7.03 4.64
C GLY A 144 -3.76 6.02 4.71
N LYS A 145 -4.94 6.40 4.20
CA LYS A 145 -6.13 5.55 4.16
C LYS A 145 -6.08 4.51 3.06
N LEU A 146 -5.46 4.80 1.93
CA LEU A 146 -5.15 3.81 0.90
C LEU A 146 -4.17 2.76 1.44
N THR A 147 -3.12 3.16 2.17
CA THR A 147 -2.24 2.20 2.84
C THR A 147 -3.01 1.34 3.83
N GLN A 148 -3.86 1.95 4.66
CA GLN A 148 -4.68 1.22 5.64
C GLN A 148 -5.62 0.21 4.94
N ALA A 149 -6.32 0.63 3.89
CA ALA A 149 -7.21 -0.23 3.11
C ALA A 149 -6.45 -1.36 2.43
N HIS A 150 -5.27 -1.07 1.85
CA HIS A 150 -4.42 -2.07 1.22
C HIS A 150 -4.00 -3.15 2.23
N LEU A 151 -3.51 -2.75 3.40
CA LEU A 151 -3.09 -3.68 4.46
C LEU A 151 -4.27 -4.51 4.99
N ALA A 152 -5.47 -3.93 5.07
CA ALA A 152 -6.66 -4.66 5.47
C ALA A 152 -7.00 -5.82 4.51
N THR A 153 -6.65 -5.73 3.21
CA THR A 153 -6.82 -6.85 2.26
C THR A 153 -5.97 -8.08 2.59
N TYR A 154 -4.88 -7.87 3.34
CA TYR A 154 -3.99 -8.93 3.85
C TYR A 154 -4.27 -9.29 5.31
N ASN A 155 -5.39 -8.82 5.89
CA ASN A 155 -5.73 -9.02 7.31
C ASN A 155 -4.58 -8.56 8.25
N THR A 156 -3.96 -7.43 7.90
CA THR A 156 -2.89 -6.82 8.69
C THR A 156 -3.13 -5.33 8.89
N SER A 157 -2.38 -4.72 9.80
CA SER A 157 -2.42 -3.28 10.08
C SER A 157 -1.01 -2.70 10.09
N ILE A 158 -0.93 -1.37 10.13
CA ILE A 158 0.35 -0.66 10.24
C ILE A 158 1.07 -1.11 11.51
N GLU A 159 0.34 -1.14 12.62
CA GLU A 159 0.85 -1.52 13.95
C GLU A 159 1.30 -2.98 13.98
N LYS A 160 0.54 -3.89 13.36
CA LYS A 160 0.90 -5.32 13.30
C LYS A 160 2.19 -5.56 12.52
N ILE A 161 2.38 -4.85 11.39
CA ILE A 161 3.61 -4.92 10.61
C ILE A 161 4.79 -4.34 11.40
N ALA A 162 4.62 -3.18 12.04
CA ALA A 162 5.68 -2.56 12.83
C ALA A 162 6.10 -3.45 14.02
N SER A 163 5.12 -4.01 14.74
CA SER A 163 5.34 -4.99 15.81
C SER A 163 6.13 -6.21 15.31
N MET A 164 5.75 -6.74 14.15
CA MET A 164 6.43 -7.88 13.53
C MET A 164 7.88 -7.57 13.15
N MET A 165 8.12 -6.44 12.48
CA MET A 165 9.47 -6.06 12.04
C MET A 165 10.38 -5.76 13.24
N ASN A 166 9.87 -5.11 14.28
CA ASN A 166 10.61 -4.89 15.53
C ASN A 166 11.01 -6.20 16.20
N TRP A 167 10.07 -7.15 16.29
CA TRP A 167 10.35 -8.47 16.85
C TRP A 167 11.38 -9.25 16.03
N GLN A 168 11.31 -9.20 14.69
CA GLN A 168 12.30 -9.81 13.81
C GLN A 168 13.71 -9.20 14.01
N ALA A 169 13.78 -7.87 14.13
CA ALA A 169 15.04 -7.18 14.41
C ALA A 169 15.62 -7.59 15.77
N ASP A 170 14.78 -7.71 16.81
CA ASP A 170 15.23 -8.17 18.13
C ASP A 170 15.68 -9.64 18.13
N CYS A 171 15.03 -10.51 17.32
CA CYS A 171 15.50 -11.87 17.11
C CYS A 171 16.90 -11.92 16.47
N MET A 172 17.15 -11.10 15.44
CA MET A 172 18.47 -11.01 14.80
C MET A 172 19.54 -10.52 15.78
N LYS A 173 19.20 -9.51 16.60
CA LYS A 173 20.09 -9.01 17.65
C LYS A 173 20.39 -10.08 18.71
N ALA A 174 19.37 -10.81 19.16
CA ALA A 174 19.53 -11.89 20.12
C ALA A 174 20.45 -13.00 19.58
N MET A 175 20.31 -13.34 18.29
CA MET A 175 21.18 -14.29 17.59
C MET A 175 22.64 -13.80 17.54
N ALA A 176 22.86 -12.52 17.21
CA ALA A 176 24.18 -11.90 17.21
C ALA A 176 24.86 -11.95 18.59
N ASP A 177 24.06 -11.84 19.65
CA ASP A 177 24.54 -11.90 21.04
C ASP A 177 24.61 -13.32 21.62
N GLY A 178 24.19 -14.35 20.87
CA GLY A 178 24.14 -15.73 21.36
C GLY A 178 23.13 -15.95 22.48
N SER A 179 22.11 -15.09 22.56
CA SER A 179 21.04 -15.12 23.56
C SER A 179 19.77 -15.78 23.02
N GLN A 180 18.82 -16.08 23.91
CA GLN A 180 17.52 -16.62 23.49
C GLN A 180 16.69 -15.53 22.78
N PRO A 181 15.99 -15.86 21.68
CA PRO A 181 15.14 -14.90 21.00
C PRO A 181 14.01 -14.42 21.92
N PRO A 182 13.56 -13.16 21.78
CA PRO A 182 12.40 -12.69 22.51
C PRO A 182 11.14 -13.46 22.11
N MET A 183 10.20 -13.58 23.04
CA MET A 183 8.88 -14.12 22.76
C MET A 183 8.17 -13.27 21.69
N PRO A 184 7.39 -13.88 20.78
CA PRO A 184 6.58 -13.14 19.82
C PRO A 184 5.55 -12.25 20.53
N PRO A 185 5.19 -11.10 19.93
CA PRO A 185 4.08 -10.26 20.38
C PRO A 185 2.76 -11.06 20.52
N ALA A 186 1.94 -10.73 21.50
CA ALA A 186 0.70 -11.47 21.80
C ALA A 186 -0.35 -11.39 20.70
N ASP A 187 -0.30 -10.35 19.88
CA ASP A 187 -1.15 -10.10 18.71
C ASP A 187 -0.62 -10.77 17.42
N MET A 188 0.54 -11.42 17.49
CA MET A 188 1.16 -12.12 16.37
C MET A 188 0.71 -13.58 16.31
N ASP A 189 -0.03 -13.91 15.27
CA ASP A 189 -0.37 -15.29 14.94
C ASP A 189 0.78 -15.93 14.15
N LEU A 190 1.66 -16.64 14.87
CA LEU A 190 2.79 -17.37 14.27
C LEU A 190 2.32 -18.47 13.32
N GLU A 191 1.16 -19.09 13.59
CA GLU A 191 0.62 -20.15 12.74
C GLU A 191 0.15 -19.56 11.41
N GLN A 192 -0.50 -18.39 11.43
CA GLN A 192 -0.86 -17.65 10.22
C GLN A 192 0.37 -17.24 9.40
N LEU A 193 1.46 -16.81 10.05
CA LEU A 193 2.71 -16.43 9.36
C LEU A 193 3.41 -17.63 8.72
N MET A 194 3.39 -18.79 9.38
CA MET A 194 3.99 -20.02 8.85
C MET A 194 3.12 -20.66 7.76
N ASN A 195 1.79 -20.50 7.85
CA ASN A 195 0.82 -21.03 6.89
C ASN A 195 0.46 -20.05 5.77
N GLN A 196 0.99 -18.82 5.77
CA GLN A 196 0.86 -17.92 4.64
C GLN A 196 1.52 -18.60 3.44
N ASP A 197 0.68 -19.13 2.54
CA ASP A 197 1.11 -19.89 1.38
C ASP A 197 2.20 -19.11 0.64
N LYS A 198 3.22 -19.82 0.16
CA LYS A 198 4.30 -19.27 -0.69
C LYS A 198 3.79 -18.53 -1.95
N SER A 199 2.48 -18.56 -2.21
CA SER A 199 1.79 -17.93 -3.33
C SER A 199 1.23 -16.53 -3.02
N SER A 200 1.01 -16.17 -1.75
CA SER A 200 0.61 -14.79 -1.38
C SER A 200 1.87 -13.98 -1.09
N ALA A 201 2.38 -13.28 -2.11
CA ALA A 201 3.43 -12.31 -1.90
C ALA A 201 3.02 -11.33 -0.78
N PRO A 202 3.95 -10.92 0.09
CA PRO A 202 3.70 -9.88 1.09
C PRO A 202 3.14 -8.61 0.43
N PRO A 203 2.52 -7.71 1.22
CA PRO A 203 2.31 -6.34 0.77
C PRO A 203 3.67 -5.74 0.38
N ASN A 204 3.82 -5.37 -0.89
CA ASN A 204 5.02 -4.69 -1.34
C ASN A 204 4.96 -3.24 -0.86
N LEU A 205 5.71 -2.90 0.18
CA LEU A 205 5.76 -1.53 0.72
C LEU A 205 6.27 -0.51 -0.32
N ASN A 206 7.03 -0.96 -1.33
CA ASN A 206 7.52 -0.11 -2.42
C ASN A 206 6.43 0.26 -3.44
N ALA A 207 5.27 -0.40 -3.39
CA ALA A 207 4.25 -0.22 -4.41
C ALA A 207 3.63 1.20 -4.40
N MET A 208 3.70 1.90 -3.27
CA MET A 208 3.29 3.31 -3.18
C MET A 208 4.16 4.26 -4.04
N GLN A 209 5.41 3.90 -4.36
CA GLN A 209 6.27 4.73 -5.22
C GLN A 209 5.90 4.64 -6.70
N ALA A 210 5.43 3.48 -7.16
CA ALA A 210 5.02 3.33 -8.55
C ALA A 210 3.84 4.25 -8.90
N ALA A 211 3.13 4.74 -7.88
CA ALA A 211 2.05 5.71 -7.99
C ALA A 211 2.59 7.12 -8.28
N GLU A 212 3.74 7.49 -7.72
CA GLU A 212 4.41 8.78 -7.97
C GLU A 212 4.96 8.87 -9.41
N ALA A 213 5.18 7.73 -10.07
CA ALA A 213 5.59 7.67 -11.47
C ALA A 213 4.46 8.02 -12.46
N ILE A 214 3.22 8.24 -11.97
CA ILE A 214 2.10 8.62 -12.83
C ILE A 214 2.02 10.15 -12.94
N THR A 215 2.68 10.69 -13.97
CA THR A 215 2.73 12.12 -14.26
C THR A 215 2.03 12.49 -15.56
N ALA A 216 1.70 11.51 -16.40
CA ALA A 216 1.01 11.74 -17.65
C ALA A 216 -0.45 12.14 -17.39
N ALA A 217 -0.95 13.15 -18.11
CA ALA A 217 -2.39 13.42 -18.12
C ALA A 217 -3.12 12.30 -18.90
N PRO A 218 -4.32 11.91 -18.47
CA PRO A 218 -5.08 10.85 -19.14
C PRO A 218 -5.48 11.24 -20.57
N PHE A 219 -5.76 12.51 -20.80
CA PHE A 219 -6.14 13.01 -22.12
C PHE A 219 -5.35 14.27 -22.49
N SER A 220 -5.08 14.43 -23.78
CA SER A 220 -4.61 15.70 -24.34
C SER A 220 -5.78 16.48 -24.94
N PRO A 221 -5.93 17.79 -24.66
CA PRO A 221 -6.95 18.63 -25.28
C PRO A 221 -6.94 18.63 -26.81
N SER A 222 -5.78 18.36 -27.41
CA SER A 222 -5.60 18.26 -28.87
C SER A 222 -6.22 16.99 -29.46
N SER A 223 -6.50 15.98 -28.64
CA SER A 223 -7.06 14.69 -29.08
C SER A 223 -8.58 14.75 -29.27
N PHE A 224 -9.23 15.88 -28.99
CA PHE A 224 -10.68 16.04 -29.11
C PHE A 224 -11.06 16.79 -30.39
N GLU A 225 -11.89 16.15 -31.22
CA GLU A 225 -12.35 16.70 -32.50
C GLU A 225 -13.34 17.85 -32.34
N THR A 226 -14.12 17.87 -31.26
CA THR A 226 -15.19 18.87 -31.04
C THR A 226 -14.84 19.82 -29.90
N ASP A 227 -15.18 21.10 -30.08
CA ASP A 227 -14.94 22.15 -29.09
C ASP A 227 -15.71 21.90 -27.79
N THR A 228 -16.95 21.41 -27.89
CA THR A 228 -17.80 21.09 -26.72
C THR A 228 -17.15 20.04 -25.81
N VAL A 229 -16.53 19.01 -26.38
CA VAL A 229 -15.82 17.99 -25.60
C VAL A 229 -14.60 18.57 -24.92
N ARG A 230 -13.86 19.44 -25.61
CA ARG A 230 -12.68 20.10 -25.05
C ARG A 230 -13.07 21.01 -23.89
N GLU A 231 -14.15 21.77 -24.02
CA GLU A 231 -14.71 22.59 -22.96
C GLU A 231 -15.17 21.74 -21.75
N GLU A 232 -15.84 20.62 -21.99
CA GLU A 232 -16.25 19.69 -20.92
C GLU A 232 -15.04 19.12 -20.16
N TYR A 233 -14.00 18.69 -20.88
CA TYR A 233 -12.76 18.21 -20.28
C TYR A 233 -12.06 19.29 -19.46
N MET A 234 -11.92 20.50 -20.01
CA MET A 234 -11.29 21.62 -19.30
C MET A 234 -12.06 21.98 -18.04
N LYS A 235 -13.38 21.97 -18.09
CA LYS A 235 -14.22 22.20 -16.90
C LYS A 235 -14.05 21.10 -15.86
N LEU A 236 -13.98 19.84 -16.26
CA LEU A 236 -13.72 18.73 -15.33
C LEU A 236 -12.35 18.84 -14.65
N VAL A 237 -11.32 19.22 -15.41
CA VAL A 237 -9.97 19.51 -14.92
C VAL A 237 -9.99 20.67 -13.92
N GLU A 238 -10.65 21.78 -14.26
CA GLU A 238 -10.78 22.96 -13.40
C GLU A 238 -11.53 22.66 -12.10
N ASP A 239 -12.69 22.02 -12.19
CA ASP A 239 -13.51 21.64 -11.04
C ASP A 239 -12.72 20.71 -10.10
N HIS A 240 -12.00 19.73 -10.65
CA HIS A 240 -11.19 18.81 -9.86
C HIS A 240 -10.01 19.54 -9.19
N ALA A 241 -9.27 20.38 -9.92
CA ALA A 241 -8.18 21.15 -9.35
C ALA A 241 -8.66 22.10 -8.23
N ALA A 242 -9.83 22.73 -8.40
CA ALA A 242 -10.45 23.57 -7.39
C ALA A 242 -10.85 22.75 -6.14
N LEU A 243 -11.39 21.54 -6.33
CA LEU A 243 -11.74 20.64 -5.23
C LEU A 243 -10.50 20.20 -4.45
N ILE A 244 -9.41 19.80 -5.12
CA ILE A 244 -8.15 19.43 -4.46
C ILE A 244 -7.58 20.61 -3.67
N LYS A 245 -7.56 21.81 -4.26
CA LYS A 245 -7.13 23.03 -3.57
C LYS A 245 -7.98 23.32 -2.32
N PHE A 246 -9.30 23.12 -2.40
CA PHE A 246 -10.19 23.25 -1.24
C PHE A 246 -9.95 22.17 -0.18
N GLY A 247 -9.60 20.96 -0.62
CA GLY A 247 -9.21 19.83 0.22
C GLY A 247 -7.89 20.01 0.98
N GLY A 248 -7.08 21.00 0.63
CA GLY A 248 -5.84 21.34 1.36
C GLY A 248 -6.05 21.69 2.84
N LYS A 249 -7.29 22.04 3.22
CA LYS A 249 -7.70 22.35 4.60
C LYS A 249 -8.72 21.34 5.16
N TYR A 250 -8.82 20.16 4.57
CA TYR A 250 -9.78 19.11 4.95
C TYR A 250 -9.79 18.79 6.46
N GLY A 251 -8.62 18.78 7.12
CA GLY A 251 -8.50 18.53 8.55
C GLY A 251 -9.22 19.56 9.42
N THR A 252 -9.40 20.79 8.91
CA THR A 252 -10.09 21.89 9.59
C THR A 252 -11.60 21.88 9.39
N PHE A 253 -12.12 21.02 8.50
CA PHE A 253 -13.55 20.89 8.30
C PHE A 253 -14.19 20.26 9.53
N ASP A 254 -15.40 20.71 9.82
CA ASP A 254 -16.27 20.02 10.78
C ASP A 254 -16.73 18.68 10.21
N ARG A 255 -17.38 17.88 11.05
CA ARG A 255 -17.89 16.55 10.66
C ARG A 255 -18.73 16.58 9.38
N LEU A 256 -19.66 17.53 9.28
CA LEU A 256 -20.54 17.65 8.11
C LEU A 256 -19.76 18.11 6.87
N GLY A 257 -18.83 19.06 7.03
CA GLY A 257 -17.95 19.52 5.97
C GLY A 257 -17.06 18.42 5.39
N LYS A 258 -16.53 17.53 6.24
CA LYS A 258 -15.73 16.37 5.79
C LYS A 258 -16.54 15.39 4.95
N VAL A 259 -17.74 15.02 5.42
CA VAL A 259 -18.65 14.12 4.68
C VAL A 259 -19.08 14.76 3.36
N ALA A 260 -19.50 16.02 3.37
CA ALA A 260 -19.89 16.74 2.17
C ALA A 260 -18.73 16.89 1.16
N PHE A 261 -17.50 17.09 1.65
CA PHE A 261 -16.31 17.11 0.79
C PHE A 261 -16.09 15.75 0.11
N LEU A 262 -16.21 14.64 0.84
CA LEU A 262 -16.11 13.29 0.27
C LEU A 262 -17.20 13.04 -0.78
N ASP A 263 -18.43 13.54 -0.58
CA ASP A 263 -19.49 13.48 -1.60
C ASP A 263 -19.10 14.22 -2.88
N GLN A 264 -18.43 15.37 -2.77
CA GLN A 264 -17.92 16.11 -3.93
C GLN A 264 -16.78 15.35 -4.63
N VAL A 265 -15.93 14.66 -3.88
CA VAL A 265 -14.88 13.79 -4.45
C VAL A 265 -15.49 12.63 -5.23
N ASP A 266 -16.53 12.00 -4.70
CA ASP A 266 -17.26 10.92 -5.40
C ASP A 266 -17.95 11.42 -6.67
N GLN A 267 -18.55 12.61 -6.65
CA GLN A 267 -19.14 13.23 -7.84
C GLN A 267 -18.10 13.53 -8.93
N ILE A 268 -16.91 13.98 -8.54
CA ILE A 268 -15.80 14.18 -9.50
C ILE A 268 -15.33 12.84 -10.07
N GLN A 269 -15.22 11.79 -9.27
CA GLN A 269 -14.86 10.45 -9.74
C GLN A 269 -15.88 9.91 -10.74
N GLU A 270 -17.18 10.04 -10.46
CA GLU A 270 -18.25 9.59 -11.38
C GLU A 270 -18.19 10.34 -12.72
N ARG A 271 -17.90 11.65 -12.69
CA ARG A 271 -17.68 12.45 -13.91
C ARG A 271 -16.46 11.97 -14.70
N TRP A 272 -15.36 11.64 -14.02
CA TRP A 272 -14.20 11.04 -14.66
C TRP A 272 -14.54 9.69 -15.30
N ASP A 273 -15.25 8.81 -14.60
CA ASP A 273 -15.66 7.51 -15.13
C ASP A 273 -16.57 7.65 -16.37
N GLY A 274 -17.53 8.57 -16.33
CA GLY A 274 -18.35 8.91 -17.49
C GLY A 274 -17.52 9.45 -18.66
N PHE A 275 -16.47 10.23 -18.39
CA PHE A 275 -15.55 10.70 -19.41
C PHE A 275 -14.72 9.53 -19.99
N TYR A 276 -14.08 8.70 -19.15
CA TYR A 276 -13.32 7.54 -19.63
C TYR A 276 -14.17 6.59 -20.45
N PHE A 277 -15.40 6.30 -20.02
CA PHE A 277 -16.32 5.42 -20.74
C PHE A 277 -16.58 5.93 -22.17
N ARG A 278 -16.84 7.24 -22.33
CA ARG A 278 -17.06 7.86 -23.65
C ARG A 278 -15.81 7.84 -24.52
N PHE A 279 -14.64 8.20 -23.96
CA PHE A 279 -13.43 8.43 -24.75
C PHE A 279 -12.56 7.19 -24.98
N LYS A 280 -12.72 6.14 -24.18
CA LYS A 280 -12.07 4.84 -24.43
C LYS A 280 -12.49 4.23 -25.75
N LEU A 281 -13.78 4.31 -26.09
CA LEU A 281 -14.31 3.82 -27.37
C LEU A 281 -13.68 4.54 -28.57
N MET A 282 -13.12 5.73 -28.36
CA MET A 282 -12.51 6.55 -29.40
C MET A 282 -10.98 6.46 -29.44
N GLY A 283 -10.35 5.64 -28.58
CA GLY A 283 -8.90 5.47 -28.57
C GLY A 283 -8.10 6.70 -28.12
N ALA A 284 -8.74 7.71 -27.54
CA ALA A 284 -8.13 9.00 -27.21
C ALA A 284 -7.31 9.01 -25.90
N LEU A 285 -7.26 7.87 -25.19
CA LEU A 285 -6.54 7.74 -23.92
C LEU A 285 -5.03 7.68 -24.15
N ASN A 286 -4.27 8.53 -23.44
CA ASN A 286 -2.82 8.62 -23.53
C ASN A 286 -2.14 7.29 -23.17
N ASP A 287 -1.28 6.77 -24.05
CA ASP A 287 -0.58 5.50 -23.84
C ASP A 287 0.42 5.56 -22.70
N ASP A 288 1.08 6.70 -22.48
CA ASP A 288 2.01 6.88 -21.35
C ASP A 288 1.27 6.75 -20.02
N PHE A 289 0.06 7.32 -19.93
CA PHE A 289 -0.79 7.19 -18.75
C PHE A 289 -1.20 5.74 -18.48
N LYS A 290 -1.60 4.99 -19.53
CA LYS A 290 -1.93 3.55 -19.40
C LYS A 290 -0.75 2.75 -18.90
N ILE A 291 0.44 2.97 -19.49
CA ILE A 291 1.67 2.25 -19.11
C ILE A 291 2.04 2.54 -17.66
N GLN A 292 1.93 3.80 -17.22
CA GLN A 292 2.18 4.20 -15.84
C GLN A 292 1.18 3.52 -14.89
N CYS A 293 -0.12 3.49 -15.23
CA CYS A 293 -1.15 2.82 -14.43
C CYS A 293 -0.88 1.31 -14.31
N ASP A 294 -0.58 0.65 -15.42
CA ASP A 294 -0.28 -0.79 -15.44
C ASP A 294 0.95 -1.15 -14.61
N ARG A 295 2.00 -0.31 -14.63
CA ARG A 295 3.20 -0.51 -13.80
C ARG A 295 2.86 -0.43 -12.32
N PHE A 296 2.05 0.56 -11.92
CA PHE A 296 1.63 0.70 -10.54
C PHE A 296 0.76 -0.47 -10.07
N LEU A 297 -0.26 -0.84 -10.83
CA LEU A 297 -1.14 -1.97 -10.51
C LEU A 297 -0.34 -3.27 -10.35
N LYS A 298 0.60 -3.53 -11.26
CA LYS A 298 1.53 -4.67 -11.17
C LYS A 298 2.40 -4.61 -9.92
N SER A 299 2.90 -3.44 -9.53
CA SER A 299 3.74 -3.29 -8.34
C SER A 299 3.02 -3.63 -7.03
N MET A 300 1.70 -3.41 -6.99
CA MET A 300 0.81 -3.76 -5.88
C MET A 300 0.17 -5.15 -6.02
N ASN A 301 0.47 -5.88 -7.10
CA ASN A 301 -0.12 -7.18 -7.40
C ASN A 301 -1.66 -7.14 -7.40
N MET A 302 -2.24 -6.11 -8.04
CA MET A 302 -3.69 -5.93 -8.11
C MET A 302 -4.15 -5.53 -9.52
N GLU A 303 -5.42 -5.79 -9.82
CA GLU A 303 -6.06 -5.32 -11.05
C GLU A 303 -6.77 -3.97 -10.83
N GLU A 304 -7.30 -3.38 -11.91
CA GLU A 304 -8.03 -2.10 -11.86
C GLU A 304 -9.24 -2.17 -10.91
N ASP A 305 -10.02 -3.24 -10.98
CA ASP A 305 -11.24 -3.44 -10.16
C ASP A 305 -10.88 -3.56 -8.66
N ASP A 306 -9.76 -4.22 -8.36
CA ASP A 306 -9.23 -4.33 -7.01
C ASP A 306 -8.83 -2.94 -6.47
N TYR A 307 -8.14 -2.15 -7.30
CA TYR A 307 -7.76 -0.78 -6.92
C TYR A 307 -8.97 0.11 -6.68
N ARG A 308 -9.97 0.08 -7.58
CA ARG A 308 -11.21 0.86 -7.43
C ARG A 308 -11.95 0.49 -6.15
N THR A 309 -11.97 -0.80 -5.82
CA THR A 309 -12.54 -1.30 -4.56
C THR A 309 -11.75 -0.76 -3.35
N MET A 310 -10.42 -0.81 -3.40
CA MET A 310 -9.54 -0.30 -2.35
C MET A 310 -9.69 1.23 -2.17
N LEU A 311 -9.84 1.99 -3.25
CA LEU A 311 -10.07 3.44 -3.20
C LEU A 311 -11.41 3.76 -2.53
N LYS A 312 -12.49 3.07 -2.92
CA LYS A 312 -13.81 3.20 -2.26
C LYS A 312 -13.72 2.88 -0.77
N GLN A 313 -12.99 1.82 -0.40
CA GLN A 313 -12.76 1.47 1.01
C GLN A 313 -11.97 2.56 1.74
N SER A 314 -10.96 3.16 1.11
CA SER A 314 -10.20 4.28 1.65
C SER A 314 -11.12 5.47 1.99
N HIS A 315 -11.99 5.87 1.06
CA HIS A 315 -12.97 6.95 1.29
C HIS A 315 -13.99 6.58 2.37
N GLN A 316 -14.44 5.32 2.40
CA GLN A 316 -15.33 4.84 3.46
C GLN A 316 -14.68 4.96 4.86
N LEU A 317 -13.40 4.57 4.99
CA LEU A 317 -12.66 4.76 6.24
C LEU A 317 -12.54 6.23 6.64
N MET A 318 -12.45 7.15 5.67
CA MET A 318 -12.47 8.60 5.93
C MET A 318 -13.84 9.09 6.39
N ARG A 319 -14.93 8.59 5.79
CA ARG A 319 -16.32 8.92 6.20
C ARG A 319 -16.57 8.48 7.64
N GLU A 320 -16.25 7.24 7.95
CA GLU A 320 -16.42 6.71 9.31
C GLU A 320 -15.58 7.46 10.34
N GLU A 321 -14.37 7.92 9.97
CA GLU A 321 -13.56 8.76 10.84
C GLU A 321 -14.20 10.13 11.07
N ALA A 322 -14.65 10.79 10.01
CA ALA A 322 -15.36 12.06 10.13
C ALA A 322 -16.61 11.92 11.02
N GLU A 323 -17.39 10.85 10.85
CA GLU A 323 -18.59 10.59 11.64
C GLU A 323 -18.32 10.34 13.14
N ARG A 324 -17.13 9.83 13.48
CA ARG A 324 -16.69 9.62 14.86
C ARG A 324 -16.16 10.88 15.55
N GLU A 325 -15.80 11.92 14.80
CA GLU A 325 -15.38 13.20 15.36
C GLU A 325 -16.57 13.85 16.09
N ARG A 326 -16.41 14.09 17.40
CA ARG A 326 -17.43 14.67 18.28
C ARG A 326 -17.35 16.19 18.30
#